data_AF-A0A924LVB1-F1
#
_entry.id   AF-A0A924LVB1-F1
#
_cell.length_a   1.000
_cell.length_b   1.000
_cell.length_c   1.000
_cell.angle_alpha   90.00
_cell.angle_beta   90.00
_cell.angle_gamma   90.00
#
_symmetry.space_group_name_H-M   'P 1'
#
loop_
_entity.id
_entity.type
_entity.pdbx_description
1 polymer ?
#
loop_
_entity_poly.entity_id
_entity_poly.type
_entity_poly.pdbx_seq_one_letter_code
_entity_poly.pdbx_strand_id
1 'polypeptide(L)'
;MTPRKHHWKPGLGAILAMAFALVLAHGVPGVASESPSQHFTNAALAQQLKQDAIVTPLPESPEDQQLQETVRKSEAKAAAQAKRKHRAQPLTRKQREFTRDYRSVALRAAQRAHIRNPWMFVRQMAAESGFQPCVRSGAGAIGIAQIMPATARGWDVDPYNADAALTVAAQHMARYEKQYGSYKLALAAYNAGPGAVKSAGMRVPAYSETQNYVHKILDRSYPLPGMRQVYHLPGGLQAGFGSRLKALQQDVKRHGGGRLVINEGWRSYENSAHVWKLAKKQHHGWQGAVAWAAPPGCSNHSRGQAADLKKGRALNMAHKLAANHGLIFPMAREPWHIERAGIKTQSG
;
A
#
# COMPACT_ATOMS: atom_id res chain seq x y z
N MET A 1 30.90 61.23 -49.68
CA MET A 1 29.78 60.26 -49.80
C MET A 1 29.23 59.97 -48.40
N THR A 2 27.93 60.08 -48.27
CA THR A 2 27.10 60.15 -47.05
C THR A 2 27.11 58.89 -46.17
N PRO A 3 26.82 59.00 -44.85
CA PRO A 3 26.85 57.89 -43.91
C PRO A 3 25.58 57.03 -44.02
N ARG A 4 25.71 55.71 -44.20
CA ARG A 4 24.57 54.79 -43.99
C ARG A 4 24.51 54.39 -42.53
N LYS A 5 23.48 54.88 -41.85
CA LYS A 5 23.03 54.44 -40.53
C LYS A 5 22.64 52.96 -40.61
N HIS A 6 23.35 52.10 -39.89
CA HIS A 6 22.79 50.80 -39.51
C HIS A 6 22.32 50.86 -38.06
N HIS A 7 21.00 51.00 -37.93
CA HIS A 7 20.27 50.69 -36.72
C HIS A 7 20.38 49.18 -36.47
N TRP A 8 21.15 48.80 -35.45
CA TRP A 8 21.02 47.47 -34.87
C TRP A 8 19.86 47.52 -33.86
N LYS A 9 18.73 46.95 -34.27
CA LYS A 9 17.59 46.67 -33.40
C LYS A 9 17.84 45.31 -32.72
N PRO A 10 17.57 45.17 -31.42
CA PRO A 10 17.74 43.90 -30.73
C PRO A 10 16.86 42.81 -31.37
N GLY A 11 17.45 41.66 -31.68
CA GLY A 11 16.75 40.50 -32.21
C GLY A 11 15.76 39.90 -31.20
N LEU A 12 14.69 39.28 -31.72
CA LEU A 12 13.55 38.72 -30.97
C LEU A 12 13.88 37.70 -29.86
N GLY A 13 15.14 37.28 -29.70
CA GLY A 13 15.60 36.43 -28.61
C GLY A 13 15.51 37.07 -27.20
N ALA A 14 15.29 38.38 -27.10
CA ALA A 14 15.15 39.10 -25.83
C ALA A 14 13.69 39.38 -25.40
N ILE A 15 12.68 39.05 -26.23
CA ILE A 15 11.26 39.33 -25.91
C ILE A 15 10.53 38.09 -25.33
N LEU A 16 11.05 36.87 -25.50
CA LEU A 16 10.48 35.68 -24.85
C LEU A 16 11.10 35.34 -23.48
N ALA A 17 12.00 36.18 -22.97
CA ALA A 17 12.55 36.05 -21.61
C ALA A 17 11.74 36.80 -20.53
N MET A 18 10.57 37.38 -20.85
CA MET A 18 9.74 38.15 -19.90
C MET A 18 8.24 37.79 -19.91
N ALA A 19 7.90 36.50 -20.05
CA ALA A 19 6.55 35.99 -19.73
C ALA A 19 6.60 34.76 -18.79
N PHE A 20 7.56 34.78 -17.86
CA PHE A 20 7.63 33.85 -16.73
C PHE A 20 7.71 34.65 -15.42
N ALA A 21 6.75 35.55 -15.20
CA ALA A 21 6.51 36.21 -13.91
C ALA A 21 5.08 36.76 -13.83
N LEU A 22 4.44 36.55 -12.67
CA LEU A 22 3.20 37.17 -12.18
C LEU A 22 1.88 36.85 -12.90
N VAL A 23 1.05 35.99 -12.28
CA VAL A 23 -0.36 36.32 -11.95
C VAL A 23 -0.81 35.47 -10.74
N LEU A 24 -0.79 36.06 -9.56
CA LEU A 24 -1.82 35.86 -8.51
C LEU A 24 -2.03 37.21 -7.81
N ALA A 25 -3.29 37.50 -7.46
CA ALA A 25 -3.89 38.72 -6.85
C ALA A 25 -4.18 39.84 -7.87
N HIS A 26 -5.42 40.30 -8.09
CA HIS A 26 -6.38 40.84 -7.12
C HIS A 26 -7.84 40.50 -7.52
N GLY A 27 -8.73 40.36 -6.52
CA GLY A 27 -10.16 40.07 -6.73
C GLY A 27 -11.06 41.32 -6.75
N VAL A 28 -12.20 41.20 -7.44
CA VAL A 28 -13.41 42.03 -7.28
C VAL A 28 -14.64 41.08 -7.31
N PRO A 29 -15.70 41.32 -6.51
CA PRO A 29 -16.69 40.31 -6.15
C PRO A 29 -18.05 40.43 -6.88
N GLY A 30 -18.76 39.29 -6.94
CA GLY A 30 -20.23 39.23 -7.03
C GLY A 30 -20.84 38.98 -8.41
N VAL A 31 -21.18 37.72 -8.72
CA VAL A 31 -22.52 37.20 -9.08
C VAL A 31 -22.43 35.65 -9.00
N ALA A 32 -23.52 35.03 -8.57
CA ALA A 32 -23.63 33.68 -8.03
C ALA A 32 -23.60 32.52 -9.06
N SER A 33 -23.27 31.35 -8.50
CA SER A 33 -23.63 29.96 -8.86
C SER A 33 -23.28 29.40 -10.24
N GLU A 34 -22.27 28.52 -10.30
CA GLU A 34 -22.42 27.07 -10.59
C GLU A 34 -21.04 26.33 -10.63
N SER A 35 -21.01 25.06 -10.22
CA SER A 35 -19.86 24.13 -10.15
C SER A 35 -19.72 23.25 -11.41
N PRO A 36 -18.73 22.33 -11.54
CA PRO A 36 -17.28 22.43 -11.38
C PRO A 36 -16.51 21.97 -12.66
N SER A 37 -15.24 22.40 -12.77
CA SER A 37 -14.16 21.74 -13.54
C SER A 37 -14.31 21.54 -15.05
N GLN A 38 -13.84 22.51 -15.84
CA GLN A 38 -13.22 22.24 -17.14
C GLN A 38 -11.80 22.81 -17.15
N HIS A 39 -10.80 21.94 -16.98
CA HIS A 39 -9.42 22.29 -17.32
C HIS A 39 -9.33 22.30 -18.84
N PHE A 40 -9.40 23.48 -19.46
CA PHE A 40 -9.00 23.65 -20.85
C PHE A 40 -7.53 23.29 -20.98
N THR A 41 -7.22 22.27 -21.77
CA THR A 41 -5.84 22.00 -22.17
C THR A 41 -5.40 23.05 -23.18
N ASN A 42 -4.09 23.33 -23.28
CA ASN A 42 -3.54 24.23 -24.31
C ASN A 42 -3.99 23.83 -25.74
N ALA A 43 -4.33 22.56 -25.96
CA ALA A 43 -4.88 22.06 -27.21
C ALA A 43 -6.31 22.53 -27.50
N ALA A 44 -7.17 22.65 -26.47
CA ALA A 44 -8.54 23.14 -26.62
C ALA A 44 -8.59 24.64 -26.92
N LEU A 45 -7.72 25.43 -26.27
CA LEU A 45 -7.55 26.86 -26.57
C LEU A 45 -7.00 27.08 -27.99
N ALA A 46 -6.04 26.26 -28.43
CA ALA A 46 -5.50 26.30 -29.78
C ALA A 46 -6.51 25.86 -30.86
N GLN A 47 -7.50 25.04 -30.51
CA GLN A 47 -8.56 24.62 -31.42
C GLN A 47 -9.68 25.67 -31.54
N GLN A 48 -9.97 26.37 -30.44
CA GLN A 48 -10.92 27.48 -30.40
C GLN A 48 -10.37 28.71 -31.15
N LEU A 49 -9.07 29.02 -30.99
CA LEU A 49 -8.39 30.08 -31.75
C LEU A 49 -8.23 29.76 -33.25
N LYS A 50 -8.40 28.50 -33.67
CA LYS A 50 -8.43 28.10 -35.10
C LYS A 50 -9.82 28.24 -35.73
N GLN A 51 -10.88 28.24 -34.92
CA GLN A 51 -12.26 28.42 -35.40
C GLN A 51 -12.60 29.89 -35.63
N ASP A 52 -11.99 30.79 -34.85
CA ASP A 52 -12.09 32.25 -35.04
C ASP A 52 -11.00 32.74 -36.00
N ALA A 53 -11.20 32.51 -37.29
CA ALA A 53 -10.25 32.85 -38.34
C ALA A 53 -10.08 34.38 -38.51
N ILE A 54 -9.05 34.97 -37.88
CA ILE A 54 -8.39 36.20 -38.37
C ILE A 54 -6.87 36.11 -38.22
N VAL A 55 -6.23 34.99 -38.55
CA VAL A 55 -4.82 34.96 -38.98
C VAL A 55 -4.62 33.72 -39.86
N THR A 56 -4.33 33.91 -41.14
CA THR A 56 -3.77 32.83 -41.97
C THR A 56 -2.35 32.57 -41.46
N PRO A 57 -2.00 31.37 -40.95
CA PRO A 57 -0.63 31.10 -40.55
C PRO A 57 0.28 31.19 -41.78
N LEU A 58 1.35 31.99 -41.69
CA LEU A 58 2.41 32.00 -42.69
C LEU A 58 2.98 30.57 -42.84
N PRO A 59 3.37 30.16 -44.05
CA PRO A 59 4.00 28.85 -44.24
C PRO A 59 5.26 28.77 -43.37
N GLU A 60 5.29 27.79 -42.48
CA GLU A 60 6.44 27.55 -41.59
C GLU A 60 7.69 27.34 -42.44
N SER A 61 8.77 28.04 -42.09
CA SER A 61 10.01 27.91 -42.84
C SER A 61 10.59 26.50 -42.67
N PRO A 62 11.39 26.01 -43.64
CA PRO A 62 12.07 24.71 -43.49
C PRO A 62 12.90 24.61 -42.20
N GLU A 63 13.44 25.73 -41.72
CA GLU A 63 14.21 25.81 -40.47
C GLU A 63 13.31 25.64 -39.24
N ASP A 64 12.12 26.23 -39.23
CA ASP A 64 11.13 26.08 -38.15
C ASP A 64 10.61 24.64 -38.07
N GLN A 65 10.37 24.01 -39.22
CA GLN A 65 9.99 22.60 -39.28
C GLN A 65 11.09 21.69 -38.72
N GLN A 66 12.35 21.99 -39.03
CA GLN A 66 13.49 21.23 -38.53
C GLN A 66 13.70 21.43 -37.01
N LEU A 67 13.43 22.64 -36.49
CA LEU A 67 13.46 22.93 -35.06
C LEU A 67 12.34 22.20 -34.30
N GLN A 68 11.11 22.21 -34.83
CA GLN A 68 9.99 21.49 -34.21
C GLN A 68 10.23 19.97 -34.21
N GLU A 69 10.76 19.42 -35.30
CA GLU A 69 11.12 18.00 -35.41
C GLU A 69 12.19 17.60 -34.38
N THR A 70 13.20 18.46 -34.17
CA THR A 70 14.28 18.21 -33.19
C THR A 70 13.78 18.31 -31.75
N VAL A 71 12.94 19.30 -31.44
CA VAL A 71 12.29 19.42 -30.12
C VAL A 71 11.42 18.19 -29.85
N ARG A 72 10.55 17.79 -30.79
CA ARG A 72 9.67 16.63 -30.66
C ARG A 72 10.44 15.33 -30.44
N LYS A 73 11.56 15.13 -31.15
CA LYS A 73 12.47 13.98 -30.94
C LYS A 73 13.14 14.02 -29.56
N SER A 74 13.53 15.20 -29.09
CA SER A 74 14.15 15.38 -27.76
C SER A 74 13.16 15.09 -26.63
N GLU A 75 11.91 15.56 -26.76
CA GLU A 75 10.83 15.32 -25.80
C GLU A 75 10.40 13.85 -25.79
N ALA A 76 10.30 13.22 -26.96
CA ALA A 76 10.00 11.79 -27.07
C ALA A 76 11.10 10.92 -26.41
N LYS A 77 12.37 11.30 -26.58
CA LYS A 77 13.52 10.64 -25.94
C LYS A 77 13.51 10.85 -24.43
N ALA A 78 13.22 12.07 -23.95
CA ALA A 78 13.07 12.37 -22.54
C ALA A 78 11.90 11.60 -21.90
N ALA A 79 10.76 11.51 -22.59
CA ALA A 79 9.58 10.75 -22.16
C ALA A 79 9.84 9.24 -22.15
N ALA A 80 10.57 8.71 -23.13
CA ALA A 80 10.98 7.30 -23.16
C ALA A 80 11.97 6.97 -22.02
N GLN A 81 12.92 7.87 -21.74
CA GLN A 81 13.87 7.74 -20.65
C GLN A 81 13.19 7.86 -19.27
N ALA A 82 12.18 8.72 -19.14
CA ALA A 82 11.33 8.82 -17.96
C ALA A 82 10.47 7.56 -17.76
N LYS A 83 9.85 7.02 -18.82
CA LYS A 83 9.12 5.73 -18.78
C LYS A 83 10.03 4.56 -18.39
N ARG A 84 11.29 4.57 -18.83
CA ARG A 84 12.29 3.53 -18.49
C ARG A 84 12.79 3.65 -17.04
N LYS A 85 12.87 4.86 -16.48
CA LYS A 85 13.16 5.10 -15.04
C LYS A 85 11.97 4.83 -14.12
N HIS A 86 10.74 4.94 -14.62
CA HIS A 86 9.50 4.72 -13.86
C HIS A 86 8.82 3.36 -14.08
N ARG A 87 9.34 2.51 -14.97
CA ARG A 87 8.93 1.10 -15.03
C ARG A 87 9.42 0.43 -13.74
N ALA A 88 8.47 0.05 -12.88
CA ALA A 88 8.77 -0.63 -11.62
C ALA A 88 9.74 -1.79 -11.89
N GLN A 89 10.95 -1.69 -11.35
CA GLN A 89 11.96 -2.71 -11.52
C GLN A 89 11.47 -4.01 -10.87
N PRO A 90 11.60 -5.18 -11.52
CA PRO A 90 11.27 -6.45 -10.89
C PRO A 90 12.18 -6.66 -9.67
N LEU A 91 11.60 -7.19 -8.59
CA LEU A 91 12.32 -7.50 -7.36
C LEU A 91 13.55 -8.37 -7.66
N THR A 92 14.70 -7.97 -7.13
CA THR A 92 15.96 -8.72 -7.23
C THR A 92 15.83 -10.12 -6.61
N ARG A 93 16.70 -11.08 -6.97
CA ARG A 93 16.69 -12.45 -6.43
C ARG A 93 16.70 -12.48 -4.89
N LYS A 94 17.49 -11.60 -4.26
CA LYS A 94 17.59 -11.41 -2.81
C LYS A 94 16.30 -10.83 -2.20
N GLN A 95 15.57 -10.03 -2.97
CA GLN A 95 14.25 -9.53 -2.58
C GLN A 95 13.15 -10.61 -2.72
N ARG A 96 13.21 -11.45 -3.75
CA ARG A 96 12.28 -12.59 -3.87
C ARG A 96 12.45 -13.61 -2.74
N GLU A 97 13.66 -13.70 -2.18
CA GLU A 97 14.01 -14.56 -1.04
C GLU A 97 13.35 -14.11 0.28
N PHE A 98 12.87 -12.86 0.35
CA PHE A 98 12.36 -12.25 1.58
C PHE A 98 10.82 -12.15 1.64
N THR A 99 10.09 -12.52 0.58
CA THR A 99 8.64 -12.62 0.65
C THR A 99 8.25 -13.96 1.26
N ARG A 100 7.74 -13.97 2.49
CA ARG A 100 7.31 -15.22 3.13
C ARG A 100 6.10 -15.79 2.38
N ASP A 101 6.30 -16.91 1.71
CA ASP A 101 5.23 -17.60 0.98
C ASP A 101 4.39 -18.46 1.93
N TYR A 102 3.36 -17.83 2.51
CA TYR A 102 2.43 -18.52 3.41
C TYR A 102 1.64 -19.67 2.76
N ARG A 103 1.58 -19.75 1.41
CA ARG A 103 0.97 -20.90 0.74
C ARG A 103 1.80 -22.14 0.96
N SER A 104 3.11 -22.03 0.75
CA SER A 104 4.03 -23.14 1.03
C SER A 104 4.00 -23.54 2.51
N VAL A 105 3.85 -22.57 3.43
CA VAL A 105 3.71 -22.85 4.87
C VAL A 105 2.41 -23.61 5.15
N ALA A 106 1.28 -23.14 4.63
CA ALA A 106 -0.02 -23.78 4.80
C ALA A 106 -0.05 -25.20 4.21
N LEU A 107 0.54 -25.38 3.01
CA LEU A 107 0.65 -26.69 2.36
C LEU A 107 1.47 -27.66 3.22
N ARG A 108 2.64 -27.24 3.71
CA ARG A 108 3.47 -28.05 4.61
C ARG A 108 2.76 -28.37 5.93
N ALA A 109 2.05 -27.41 6.50
CA ALA A 109 1.26 -27.62 7.72
C ALA A 109 0.17 -28.67 7.50
N ALA A 110 -0.58 -28.58 6.40
CA ALA A 110 -1.60 -29.55 6.03
C ALA A 110 -1.05 -30.95 5.77
N GLN A 111 0.10 -31.05 5.09
CA GLN A 111 0.81 -32.32 4.88
C GLN A 111 1.23 -32.95 6.21
N ARG A 112 1.83 -32.17 7.13
CA ARG A 112 2.23 -32.65 8.47
C ARG A 112 1.04 -33.05 9.34
N ALA A 113 -0.11 -32.40 9.15
CA ALA A 113 -1.34 -32.74 9.85
C ALA A 113 -2.09 -33.92 9.21
N HIS A 114 -1.59 -34.47 8.09
CA HIS A 114 -2.22 -35.56 7.34
C HIS A 114 -3.66 -35.26 6.86
N ILE A 115 -3.93 -34.00 6.48
CA ILE A 115 -5.17 -33.64 5.79
C ILE A 115 -5.22 -34.39 4.46
N ARG A 116 -6.33 -35.07 4.14
CA ARG A 116 -6.43 -35.96 2.96
C ARG A 116 -6.12 -35.25 1.65
N ASN A 117 -6.58 -33.99 1.54
CA ASN A 117 -6.25 -33.12 0.43
C ASN A 117 -5.63 -31.80 0.93
N PRO A 118 -4.29 -31.72 1.04
CA PRO A 118 -3.60 -30.54 1.55
C PRO A 118 -3.90 -29.24 0.79
N TRP A 119 -4.21 -29.34 -0.50
CA TRP A 119 -4.59 -28.16 -1.30
C TRP A 119 -5.95 -27.58 -0.93
N MET A 120 -6.85 -28.38 -0.36
CA MET A 120 -8.11 -27.84 0.18
C MET A 120 -7.86 -26.94 1.39
N PHE A 121 -6.87 -27.26 2.23
CA PHE A 121 -6.48 -26.39 3.33
C PHE A 121 -5.85 -25.09 2.83
N VAL A 122 -5.03 -25.14 1.78
CA VAL A 122 -4.49 -23.92 1.13
C VAL A 122 -5.64 -23.04 0.61
N ARG A 123 -6.66 -23.63 -0.03
CA ARG A 123 -7.87 -22.91 -0.47
C ARG A 123 -8.65 -22.34 0.72
N GLN A 124 -8.81 -23.10 1.80
CA GLN A 124 -9.45 -22.65 3.03
C GLN A 124 -8.76 -21.40 3.59
N MET A 125 -7.43 -21.41 3.75
CA MET A 125 -6.68 -20.24 4.25
C MET A 125 -6.78 -19.03 3.30
N ALA A 126 -6.92 -19.26 2.00
CA ALA A 126 -7.21 -18.19 1.04
C ALA A 126 -8.61 -17.58 1.27
N ALA A 127 -9.61 -18.40 1.58
CA ALA A 127 -10.96 -17.94 1.91
C ALA A 127 -11.03 -17.21 3.26
N GLU A 128 -10.22 -17.62 4.25
CA GLU A 128 -10.19 -16.99 5.59
C GLU A 128 -9.66 -15.55 5.55
N SER A 129 -8.51 -15.32 4.90
CA SER A 129 -7.81 -14.04 4.99
C SER A 129 -7.18 -13.57 3.69
N GLY A 130 -7.19 -14.41 2.64
CA GLY A 130 -6.34 -14.20 1.47
C GLY A 130 -4.84 -14.28 1.80
N PHE A 131 -4.47 -15.04 2.85
CA PHE A 131 -3.13 -15.10 3.43
C PHE A 131 -2.63 -13.79 4.07
N GLN A 132 -3.55 -12.98 4.60
CA GLN A 132 -3.19 -11.76 5.32
C GLN A 132 -3.06 -12.05 6.83
N PRO A 133 -1.86 -11.93 7.43
CA PRO A 133 -1.66 -12.34 8.82
C PRO A 133 -2.24 -11.38 9.87
N CYS A 134 -2.80 -10.25 9.43
CA CYS A 134 -3.15 -9.12 10.30
C CYS A 134 -4.63 -8.74 10.25
N VAL A 135 -5.46 -9.54 9.59
CA VAL A 135 -6.89 -9.24 9.45
C VAL A 135 -7.65 -9.68 10.70
N ARG A 136 -8.66 -8.89 11.07
CA ARG A 136 -9.63 -9.22 12.11
C ARG A 136 -11.02 -9.17 11.50
N SER A 137 -11.85 -10.19 11.74
CA SER A 137 -13.26 -10.15 11.34
C SER A 137 -14.08 -9.30 12.30
N GLY A 138 -15.29 -8.89 11.89
CA GLY A 138 -16.25 -8.22 12.78
C GLY A 138 -16.66 -9.08 13.99
N ALA A 139 -16.63 -10.40 13.85
CA ALA A 139 -16.88 -11.35 14.94
C ALA A 139 -15.65 -11.54 15.87
N GLY A 140 -14.49 -10.96 15.53
CA GLY A 140 -13.27 -11.02 16.33
C GLY A 140 -12.32 -12.17 16.00
N ALA A 141 -12.50 -12.87 14.87
CA ALA A 141 -11.55 -13.87 14.39
C ALA A 141 -10.23 -13.20 13.98
N ILE A 142 -9.08 -13.82 14.28
CA ILE A 142 -7.78 -13.16 14.19
C ILE A 142 -6.83 -13.87 13.23
N GLY A 143 -6.15 -13.06 12.42
CA GLY A 143 -4.95 -13.45 11.70
C GLY A 143 -5.19 -14.33 10.48
N ILE A 144 -4.13 -14.96 10.01
CA ILE A 144 -4.09 -15.62 8.70
C ILE A 144 -5.11 -16.77 8.56
N ALA A 145 -5.42 -17.43 9.67
CA ALA A 145 -6.32 -18.57 9.75
C ALA A 145 -7.66 -18.24 10.43
N GLN A 146 -7.92 -16.95 10.68
CA GLN A 146 -9.13 -16.44 11.34
C GLN A 146 -9.50 -17.24 12.59
N ILE A 147 -8.54 -17.40 13.49
CA ILE A 147 -8.74 -18.17 14.72
C ILE A 147 -9.50 -17.30 15.73
N MET A 148 -10.60 -17.82 16.26
CA MET A 148 -11.33 -17.17 17.34
C MET A 148 -10.50 -17.11 18.62
N PRO A 149 -10.58 -16.04 19.44
CA PRO A 149 -9.75 -15.93 20.65
C PRO A 149 -9.89 -17.10 21.63
N ALA A 150 -11.08 -17.69 21.75
CA ALA A 150 -11.31 -18.88 22.57
C ALA A 150 -10.57 -20.11 22.03
N THR A 151 -10.60 -20.32 20.71
CA THR A 151 -9.85 -21.38 20.03
C THR A 151 -8.34 -21.15 20.19
N ALA A 152 -7.87 -19.91 20.06
CA ALA A 152 -6.47 -19.57 20.25
C ALA A 152 -5.98 -19.93 21.66
N ARG A 153 -6.78 -19.64 22.70
CA ARG A 153 -6.50 -20.06 24.08
C ARG A 153 -6.48 -21.58 24.24
N GLY A 154 -7.46 -22.28 23.66
CA GLY A 154 -7.55 -23.75 23.75
C GLY A 154 -6.37 -24.48 23.09
N TRP A 155 -5.71 -23.83 22.12
CA TRP A 155 -4.52 -24.36 21.46
C TRP A 155 -3.21 -23.74 21.94
N ASP A 156 -3.25 -22.85 22.94
CA ASP A 156 -2.11 -22.05 23.39
C ASP A 156 -1.31 -21.43 22.23
N VAL A 157 -2.03 -20.79 21.29
CA VAL A 157 -1.44 -20.21 20.09
C VAL A 157 -1.65 -18.70 20.05
N ASP A 158 -0.62 -18.02 19.58
CA ASP A 158 -0.69 -16.62 19.17
C ASP A 158 -1.24 -16.55 17.74
N PRO A 159 -2.49 -16.07 17.54
CA PRO A 159 -3.14 -16.08 16.23
C PRO A 159 -2.50 -15.09 15.25
N TYR A 160 -1.65 -14.16 15.73
CA TYR A 160 -0.87 -13.26 14.88
C TYR A 160 0.47 -13.85 14.42
N ASN A 161 0.94 -14.93 15.05
CA ASN A 161 2.07 -15.69 14.53
C ASN A 161 1.57 -16.58 13.40
N ALA A 162 1.68 -16.09 12.16
CA ALA A 162 1.13 -16.75 10.98
C ALA A 162 1.57 -18.22 10.81
N ASP A 163 2.84 -18.54 11.07
CA ASP A 163 3.36 -19.91 10.97
C ASP A 163 2.73 -20.85 12.01
N ALA A 164 2.64 -20.38 13.26
CA ALA A 164 2.01 -21.14 14.34
C ALA A 164 0.50 -21.27 14.13
N ALA A 165 -0.18 -20.19 13.71
CA ALA A 165 -1.60 -20.18 13.42
C ALA A 165 -1.95 -21.14 12.26
N LEU A 166 -1.16 -21.17 11.18
CA LEU A 166 -1.36 -22.13 10.09
C LEU A 166 -1.15 -23.59 10.54
N THR A 167 -0.19 -23.82 11.43
CA THR A 167 0.09 -25.16 11.98
C THR A 167 -1.08 -25.64 12.84
N VAL A 168 -1.55 -24.81 13.77
CA VAL A 168 -2.70 -25.13 14.63
C VAL A 168 -3.99 -25.27 13.82
N ALA A 169 -4.23 -24.38 12.85
CA ALA A 169 -5.40 -24.49 11.97
C ALA A 169 -5.39 -25.78 11.16
N ALA A 170 -4.24 -26.23 10.66
CA ALA A 170 -4.12 -27.50 9.96
C ALA A 170 -4.41 -28.70 10.89
N GLN A 171 -3.86 -28.69 12.11
CA GLN A 171 -4.12 -29.72 13.11
C GLN A 171 -5.62 -29.76 13.50
N HIS A 172 -6.22 -28.59 13.68
CA HIS A 172 -7.64 -28.48 13.99
C HIS A 172 -8.52 -28.98 12.84
N MET A 173 -8.17 -28.63 11.60
CA MET A 173 -8.88 -29.10 10.42
C MET A 173 -8.75 -30.61 10.23
N ALA A 174 -7.57 -31.20 10.48
CA ALA A 174 -7.38 -32.65 10.44
C ALA A 174 -8.23 -33.37 11.51
N ARG A 175 -8.33 -32.80 12.72
CA ARG A 175 -9.23 -33.32 13.78
C ARG A 175 -10.69 -33.30 13.32
N TYR A 176 -11.15 -32.21 12.71
CA TYR A 176 -12.50 -32.14 12.17
C TYR A 176 -12.72 -33.07 10.98
N GLU A 177 -11.78 -33.18 10.04
CA GLU A 177 -11.91 -34.11 8.93
C GLU A 177 -12.05 -35.56 9.41
N LYS A 178 -11.30 -35.94 10.45
CA LYS A 178 -11.46 -37.24 11.12
C LYS A 178 -12.80 -37.39 11.82
N GLN A 179 -13.20 -36.40 12.61
CA GLN A 179 -14.42 -36.42 13.42
C GLN A 179 -15.70 -36.47 12.56
N TYR A 180 -15.74 -35.72 11.47
CA TYR A 180 -16.92 -35.58 10.62
C TYR A 180 -16.90 -36.50 9.39
N GLY A 181 -15.82 -37.25 9.18
CA GLY A 181 -15.64 -38.18 8.05
C GLY A 181 -15.49 -37.51 6.68
N SER A 182 -15.84 -36.23 6.54
CA SER A 182 -15.78 -35.47 5.29
C SER A 182 -15.21 -34.07 5.50
N TYR A 183 -14.39 -33.62 4.54
CA TYR A 183 -13.86 -32.26 4.53
C TYR A 183 -14.98 -31.21 4.44
N LYS A 184 -16.09 -31.52 3.76
CA LYS A 184 -17.28 -30.66 3.65
C LYS A 184 -17.87 -30.30 5.02
N LEU A 185 -18.10 -31.29 5.88
CA LEU A 185 -18.64 -31.05 7.21
C LEU A 185 -17.60 -30.46 8.16
N ALA A 186 -16.33 -30.80 7.97
CA ALA A 186 -15.24 -30.17 8.70
C ALA A 186 -15.13 -28.66 8.40
N LEU A 187 -15.32 -28.24 7.15
CA LEU A 187 -15.39 -26.82 6.78
C LEU A 187 -16.59 -26.12 7.44
N ALA A 188 -17.76 -26.79 7.46
CA ALA A 188 -18.93 -26.25 8.15
C ALA A 188 -18.68 -26.10 9.66
N ALA A 189 -18.02 -27.08 10.29
CA ALA A 189 -17.66 -27.01 11.71
C ALA A 189 -16.58 -25.95 12.01
N TYR A 190 -15.68 -25.70 11.07
CA TYR A 190 -14.66 -24.66 11.18
C TYR A 190 -15.30 -23.25 11.17
N ASN A 191 -16.23 -23.00 10.24
CA ASN A 191 -16.88 -21.69 10.11
C ASN A 191 -18.04 -21.49 11.10
N ALA A 192 -18.98 -22.43 11.22
CA ALA A 192 -20.18 -22.29 12.05
C ALA A 192 -20.03 -22.86 13.47
N GLY A 193 -18.93 -23.55 13.75
CA GLY A 193 -18.72 -24.27 14.98
C GLY A 193 -19.32 -25.70 14.99
N PRO A 194 -18.75 -26.61 15.80
CA PRO A 194 -19.15 -28.01 15.83
C PRO A 194 -20.58 -28.22 16.35
N GLY A 195 -21.05 -27.35 17.25
CA GLY A 195 -22.41 -27.38 17.80
C GLY A 195 -23.49 -27.10 16.74
N ALA A 196 -23.22 -26.20 15.79
CA ALA A 196 -24.14 -25.91 14.70
C ALA A 196 -24.29 -27.12 13.77
N VAL A 197 -23.18 -27.77 13.41
CA VAL A 197 -23.19 -28.99 12.59
C VAL A 197 -23.92 -30.13 13.30
N LYS A 198 -23.72 -30.29 14.61
CA LYS A 198 -24.44 -31.28 15.42
C LYS A 198 -25.94 -31.01 15.43
N SER A 199 -26.34 -29.75 15.66
CA SER A 199 -27.75 -29.34 15.68
C SER A 199 -28.43 -29.50 14.31
N ALA A 200 -27.67 -29.36 13.23
CA ALA A 200 -28.13 -29.61 11.86
C ALA A 200 -28.19 -31.11 11.48
N GLY A 201 -27.94 -32.02 12.42
CA GLY A 201 -27.97 -33.46 12.19
C GLY A 201 -26.81 -33.96 11.33
N MET A 202 -25.59 -33.44 11.58
CA MET A 202 -24.38 -33.75 10.80
C MET A 202 -24.48 -33.30 9.33
N ARG A 203 -25.10 -32.14 9.12
CA ARG A 203 -25.21 -31.47 7.82
C ARG A 203 -24.60 -30.09 7.88
N VAL A 204 -24.39 -29.48 6.72
CA VAL A 204 -24.03 -28.05 6.64
C VAL A 204 -25.24 -27.26 7.17
N PRO A 205 -25.08 -26.43 8.23
CA PRO A 205 -26.16 -25.62 8.76
C PRO A 205 -26.77 -24.71 7.69
N ALA A 206 -28.04 -24.35 7.85
CA ALA A 206 -28.75 -23.43 6.95
C ALA A 206 -28.34 -21.96 7.14
N TYR A 207 -27.05 -21.71 7.35
CA TYR A 207 -26.46 -20.38 7.42
C TYR A 207 -25.89 -20.04 6.05
N SER A 208 -26.40 -18.98 5.42
CA SER A 208 -25.96 -18.58 4.08
C SER A 208 -24.45 -18.35 4.01
N GLU A 209 -23.85 -17.77 5.06
CA GLU A 209 -22.40 -17.61 5.17
C GLU A 209 -21.67 -18.95 5.07
N THR A 210 -22.08 -19.94 5.88
CA THR A 210 -21.43 -21.26 5.94
C THR A 210 -21.63 -22.06 4.67
N GLN A 211 -22.82 -22.03 4.07
CA GLN A 211 -23.08 -22.70 2.79
C GLN A 211 -22.20 -22.11 1.68
N ASN A 212 -22.11 -20.79 1.62
CA ASN A 212 -21.24 -20.09 0.67
C ASN A 212 -19.76 -20.40 0.92
N TYR A 213 -19.33 -20.39 2.18
CA TYR A 213 -17.95 -20.72 2.59
C TYR A 213 -17.56 -22.13 2.12
N VAL A 214 -18.40 -23.13 2.40
CA VAL A 214 -18.18 -24.52 1.98
C VAL A 214 -18.15 -24.64 0.45
N HIS A 215 -19.10 -24.01 -0.24
CA HIS A 215 -19.19 -24.05 -1.71
C HIS A 215 -17.93 -23.45 -2.37
N LYS A 216 -17.51 -22.25 -1.94
CA LYS A 216 -16.34 -21.55 -2.48
C LYS A 216 -15.04 -22.35 -2.35
N ILE A 217 -14.86 -23.07 -1.25
CA ILE A 217 -13.63 -23.83 -1.00
C ILE A 217 -13.61 -25.14 -1.80
N LEU A 218 -14.74 -25.85 -1.86
CA LEU A 218 -14.84 -27.14 -2.56
C LEU A 218 -14.90 -27.00 -4.07
N ASP A 219 -15.52 -25.93 -4.59
CA ASP A 219 -15.55 -25.68 -6.03
C ASP A 219 -14.17 -25.21 -6.52
N ARG A 220 -13.43 -26.10 -7.18
CA ARG A 220 -12.08 -25.81 -7.69
C ARG A 220 -12.05 -24.69 -8.72
N SER A 221 -13.15 -24.48 -9.45
CA SER A 221 -13.29 -23.42 -10.44
C SER A 221 -13.45 -22.04 -9.80
N TYR A 222 -13.89 -21.99 -8.54
CA TYR A 222 -14.07 -20.74 -7.83
C TYR A 222 -12.71 -20.03 -7.67
N PRO A 223 -12.53 -18.82 -8.24
CA PRO A 223 -11.31 -18.06 -8.09
C PRO A 223 -11.26 -17.50 -6.67
N LEU A 224 -10.52 -18.16 -5.79
CA LEU A 224 -10.18 -17.58 -4.50
C LEU A 224 -9.13 -16.49 -4.72
N PRO A 225 -9.20 -15.36 -3.98
CA PRO A 225 -8.28 -14.25 -4.16
C PRO A 225 -6.85 -14.75 -4.33
N GLY A 226 -6.32 -14.51 -5.54
CA GLY A 226 -4.91 -14.72 -5.84
C GLY A 226 -4.11 -14.00 -4.75
N MET A 227 -3.11 -14.65 -4.17
CA MET A 227 -1.77 -14.58 -4.76
C MET A 227 -1.21 -13.16 -4.86
N ARG A 228 -1.83 -12.16 -4.24
CA ARG A 228 -1.14 -10.99 -3.75
C ARG A 228 -0.10 -11.52 -2.78
N GLN A 229 1.12 -11.67 -3.28
CA GLN A 229 2.26 -11.77 -2.42
C GLN A 229 2.11 -10.61 -1.43
N VAL A 230 2.04 -10.94 -0.14
CA VAL A 230 2.21 -9.94 0.90
C VAL A 230 3.66 -9.53 0.76
N TYR A 231 3.91 -8.58 -0.14
CA TYR A 231 5.23 -8.02 -0.38
C TYR A 231 5.64 -7.34 0.92
N HIS A 232 6.35 -8.07 1.76
CA HIS A 232 7.39 -7.47 2.57
C HIS A 232 8.41 -7.01 1.54
N LEU A 233 8.25 -5.77 1.07
CA LEU A 233 9.19 -5.20 0.11
C LEU A 233 10.57 -5.22 0.78
N PRO A 234 11.53 -6.00 0.27
CA PRO A 234 12.81 -6.11 0.94
C PRO A 234 13.68 -4.95 0.46
N GLY A 235 14.27 -4.24 1.41
CA GLY A 235 15.13 -3.10 1.11
C GLY A 235 14.36 -1.78 0.97
N GLY A 236 13.84 -1.29 2.10
CA GLY A 236 13.63 0.15 2.30
C GLY A 236 12.20 0.64 2.21
N LEU A 237 12.08 1.97 2.36
CA LEU A 237 10.82 2.68 2.28
C LEU A 237 10.23 2.58 0.87
N GLN A 238 8.91 2.45 0.77
CA GLN A 238 8.22 2.54 -0.51
C GLN A 238 8.58 3.86 -1.20
N ALA A 239 8.84 3.83 -2.51
CA ALA A 239 9.26 5.00 -3.26
C ALA A 239 8.33 6.21 -3.05
N GLY A 240 7.02 5.99 -2.97
CA GLY A 240 6.03 7.03 -2.70
C GLY A 240 6.15 7.62 -1.29
N PHE A 241 6.41 6.81 -0.26
CA PHE A 241 6.62 7.29 1.10
C PHE A 241 7.98 7.97 1.26
N GLY A 242 9.05 7.38 0.72
CA GLY A 242 10.39 7.96 0.74
C GLY A 242 10.46 9.33 0.03
N SER A 243 9.75 9.50 -1.09
CA SER A 243 9.67 10.79 -1.78
C SER A 243 8.99 11.87 -0.94
N ARG A 244 7.94 11.50 -0.20
CA ARG A 244 7.23 12.42 0.72
C ARG A 244 8.11 12.81 1.90
N LEU A 245 8.82 11.86 2.50
CA LEU A 245 9.78 12.17 3.58
C LEU A 245 10.91 13.08 3.10
N LYS A 246 11.41 12.88 1.88
CA LYS A 246 12.42 13.76 1.29
C LYS A 246 11.90 15.19 1.11
N ALA A 247 10.66 15.35 0.62
CA ALA A 247 10.01 16.65 0.49
C ALA A 247 9.81 17.33 1.87
N LEU A 248 9.33 16.57 2.86
CA LEU A 248 9.19 17.05 4.24
C LEU A 248 10.54 17.52 4.81
N GLN A 249 11.61 16.75 4.61
CA GLN A 249 12.95 17.12 5.10
C GLN A 249 13.45 18.43 4.45
N GLN A 250 13.17 18.66 3.17
CA GLN A 250 13.51 19.92 2.51
C GLN A 250 12.73 21.08 3.12
N ASP A 251 11.45 20.88 3.43
CA ASP A 251 10.60 21.92 4.01
C ASP A 251 10.95 22.25 5.46
N VAL A 252 11.21 21.22 6.27
CA VAL A 252 11.74 21.36 7.64
C VAL A 252 13.05 22.17 7.63
N LYS A 253 13.94 21.92 6.66
CA LYS A 253 15.19 22.68 6.53
C LYS A 253 14.92 24.14 6.18
N ARG A 254 14.00 24.42 5.25
CA ARG A 254 13.63 25.80 4.85
C ARG A 254 13.07 26.62 6.02
N HIS A 255 12.33 25.97 6.92
CA HIS A 255 11.77 26.60 8.11
C HIS A 255 12.73 26.62 9.31
N GLY A 256 14.03 26.41 9.08
CA GLY A 256 15.05 26.44 10.12
C GLY A 256 14.96 25.29 11.13
N GLY A 257 14.29 24.18 10.81
CA GLY A 257 14.17 23.00 11.67
C GLY A 257 15.42 22.12 11.71
N GLY A 258 16.37 22.32 10.78
CA GLY A 258 17.60 21.54 10.66
C GLY A 258 17.41 20.25 9.86
N ARG A 259 18.24 19.23 10.14
CA ARG A 259 18.19 17.94 9.44
C ARG A 259 17.25 16.97 10.15
N LEU A 260 16.26 16.47 9.42
CA LEU A 260 15.46 15.33 9.87
C LEU A 260 16.30 14.05 9.83
N VAL A 261 16.29 13.28 10.92
CA VAL A 261 17.03 12.01 11.04
C VAL A 261 16.03 10.89 11.22
N ILE A 262 16.13 9.85 10.39
CA ILE A 262 15.34 8.63 10.50
C ILE A 262 16.14 7.67 11.39
N ASN A 263 15.64 7.37 12.58
CA ASN A 263 16.22 6.38 13.49
C ASN A 263 15.91 4.96 13.00
N GLU A 264 14.67 4.72 12.58
CA GLU A 264 14.23 3.44 12.04
C GLU A 264 13.31 3.67 10.84
N GLY A 265 13.56 2.96 9.74
CA GLY A 265 12.74 3.03 8.53
C GLY A 265 12.00 1.71 8.34
N TRP A 266 12.29 1.04 7.23
CA TRP A 266 11.75 -0.31 7.00
C TRP A 266 12.22 -1.30 8.08
N ARG A 267 11.30 -2.16 8.56
CA ARG A 267 11.58 -3.22 9.55
C ARG A 267 11.31 -4.59 8.95
N SER A 268 12.29 -5.49 9.02
CA SER A 268 12.14 -6.87 8.56
C SER A 268 11.08 -7.64 9.37
N TYR A 269 10.59 -8.75 8.80
CA TYR A 269 9.67 -9.63 9.51
C TYR A 269 10.32 -10.21 10.78
N GLU A 270 11.58 -10.62 10.69
CA GLU A 270 12.36 -11.22 11.78
C GLU A 270 12.54 -10.24 12.94
N ASN A 271 12.85 -8.97 12.64
CA ASN A 271 12.98 -7.94 13.66
C ASN A 271 11.61 -7.62 14.27
N SER A 272 10.56 -7.56 13.45
CA SER A 272 9.19 -7.38 13.96
C SER A 272 8.76 -8.54 14.85
N ALA A 273 9.12 -9.79 14.51
CA ALA A 273 8.89 -10.98 15.32
C ALA A 273 9.68 -10.95 16.63
N HIS A 274 10.90 -10.41 16.63
CA HIS A 274 11.67 -10.21 17.85
C HIS A 274 11.00 -9.20 18.79
N VAL A 275 10.65 -8.01 18.29
CA VAL A 275 9.93 -6.98 19.06
C VAL A 275 8.60 -7.54 19.60
N TRP A 276 7.86 -8.25 18.75
CA TRP A 276 6.61 -8.90 19.14
C TRP A 276 6.81 -9.94 20.26
N LYS A 277 7.86 -10.76 20.16
CA LYS A 277 8.21 -11.73 21.21
C LYS A 277 8.51 -11.05 22.55
N LEU A 278 9.24 -9.94 22.52
CA LEU A 278 9.53 -9.15 23.73
C LEU A 278 8.24 -8.55 24.32
N ALA A 279 7.40 -7.95 23.49
CA ALA A 279 6.12 -7.39 23.92
C ALA A 279 5.22 -8.45 24.56
N LYS A 280 5.12 -9.65 23.99
CA LYS A 280 4.37 -10.77 24.60
C LYS A 280 4.92 -11.18 25.96
N LYS A 281 6.24 -11.20 26.12
CA LYS A 281 6.87 -11.52 27.41
C LYS A 281 6.54 -10.46 28.46
N GLN A 282 6.63 -9.18 28.08
CA GLN A 282 6.39 -8.05 28.97
C GLN A 282 4.91 -7.87 29.34
N HIS A 283 3.99 -8.23 28.43
CA HIS A 283 2.56 -7.98 28.58
C HIS A 283 1.72 -9.26 28.66
N HIS A 284 2.30 -10.33 29.21
CA HIS A 284 1.59 -11.58 29.55
C HIS A 284 0.79 -12.21 28.40
N GLY A 285 1.38 -12.28 27.22
CA GLY A 285 0.80 -12.94 26.04
C GLY A 285 0.44 -11.98 24.91
N TRP A 286 -0.18 -12.51 23.86
CA TRP A 286 -0.46 -11.75 22.64
C TRP A 286 -1.56 -10.70 22.84
N GLN A 287 -2.54 -10.95 23.72
CA GLN A 287 -3.62 -10.01 24.02
C GLN A 287 -3.12 -8.71 24.65
N GLY A 288 -2.11 -8.78 25.52
CA GLY A 288 -1.50 -7.57 26.08
C GLY A 288 -0.53 -6.92 25.09
N ALA A 289 0.20 -7.72 24.31
CA ALA A 289 1.22 -7.23 23.39
C ALA A 289 0.68 -6.35 22.24
N VAL A 290 -0.54 -6.59 21.76
CA VAL A 290 -1.13 -5.82 20.63
C VAL A 290 -1.22 -4.31 20.92
N ALA A 291 -1.25 -3.89 22.19
CA ALA A 291 -1.28 -2.48 22.57
C ALA A 291 0.09 -1.79 22.51
N TRP A 292 1.17 -2.57 22.38
CA TRP A 292 2.55 -2.10 22.54
C TRP A 292 3.46 -2.39 21.34
N ALA A 293 3.13 -3.41 20.56
CA ALA A 293 3.86 -3.75 19.35
C ALA A 293 2.87 -4.18 18.26
N ALA A 294 3.12 -3.76 17.03
CA ALA A 294 2.41 -4.34 15.90
C ALA A 294 2.88 -5.80 15.71
N PRO A 295 1.96 -6.75 15.48
CA PRO A 295 2.37 -8.12 15.20
C PRO A 295 3.20 -8.23 13.91
N PRO A 296 3.94 -9.34 13.72
CA PRO A 296 4.87 -9.48 12.61
C PRO A 296 4.16 -9.40 11.25
N GLY A 297 4.64 -8.51 10.38
CA GLY A 297 4.01 -8.23 9.08
C GLY A 297 2.78 -7.31 9.13
N CYS A 298 2.40 -6.85 10.33
CA CYS A 298 1.26 -5.94 10.54
C CYS A 298 1.69 -4.48 10.69
N SER A 299 2.98 -4.22 10.92
CA SER A 299 3.53 -2.88 11.03
C SER A 299 3.64 -2.17 9.66
N ASN A 300 3.36 -0.87 9.63
CA ASN A 300 3.64 -0.05 8.45
C ASN A 300 5.15 0.11 8.19
N HIS A 301 6.01 -0.15 9.18
CA HIS A 301 7.45 -0.32 8.95
C HIS A 301 7.75 -1.50 8.03
N SER A 302 7.07 -2.65 8.22
CA SER A 302 7.23 -3.84 7.37
C SER A 302 6.73 -3.63 5.94
N ARG A 303 5.83 -2.66 5.76
CA ARG A 303 5.31 -2.23 4.45
C ARG A 303 6.17 -1.13 3.81
N GLY A 304 7.17 -0.60 4.52
CA GLY A 304 7.98 0.54 4.06
C GLY A 304 7.20 1.86 3.99
N GLN A 305 6.12 1.99 4.77
CA GLN A 305 5.22 3.15 4.79
C GLN A 305 5.28 3.95 6.10
N ALA A 306 6.18 3.58 7.00
CA ALA A 306 6.42 4.26 8.26
C ALA A 306 7.91 4.46 8.52
N ALA A 307 8.21 5.43 9.38
CA ALA A 307 9.54 5.69 9.90
C ALA A 307 9.46 6.26 11.31
N ASP A 308 10.46 5.99 12.14
CA ASP A 308 10.65 6.61 13.44
C ASP A 308 11.74 7.68 13.33
N LEU A 309 11.41 8.90 13.73
CA LEU A 309 12.26 10.07 13.57
C LEU A 309 13.00 10.39 14.88
N LYS A 310 14.22 10.92 14.78
CA LYS A 310 14.97 11.36 15.94
C LYS A 310 14.28 12.56 16.61
N LYS A 311 14.10 12.49 17.93
CA LYS A 311 13.58 13.60 18.74
C LYS A 311 14.45 14.85 18.58
N GLY A 312 13.82 16.03 18.58
CA GLY A 312 14.48 17.33 18.55
C GLY A 312 13.73 18.37 17.72
N ARG A 313 14.39 19.50 17.44
CA ARG A 313 13.82 20.65 16.72
C ARG A 313 13.27 20.27 15.33
N ALA A 314 13.94 19.38 14.61
CA ALA A 314 13.50 18.90 13.31
C ALA A 314 12.17 18.11 13.38
N LEU A 315 11.98 17.31 14.45
CA LEU A 315 10.74 16.57 14.67
C LEU A 315 9.57 17.52 14.98
N ASN A 316 9.78 18.53 15.83
CA ASN A 316 8.75 19.51 16.16
C ASN A 316 8.28 20.27 14.91
N MET A 317 9.20 20.59 14.00
CA MET A 317 8.85 21.20 12.71
C MET A 317 8.15 20.21 11.78
N ALA A 318 8.60 18.94 11.76
CA ALA A 318 7.97 17.90 10.98
C ALA A 318 6.48 17.70 11.33
N HIS A 319 6.12 17.77 12.62
CA HIS A 319 4.71 17.71 13.05
C HIS A 319 3.83 18.80 12.40
N LYS A 320 4.37 20.02 12.24
CA LYS A 320 3.63 21.15 11.66
C LYS A 320 3.44 21.03 10.15
N LEU A 321 4.39 20.38 9.47
CA LEU A 321 4.47 20.35 8.00
C LEU A 321 4.02 19.01 7.38
N ALA A 322 3.96 17.92 8.16
CA ALA A 322 3.71 16.57 7.64
C ALA A 322 2.42 16.46 6.81
N ALA A 323 1.33 17.10 7.23
CA ALA A 323 0.05 17.06 6.52
C ALA A 323 0.17 17.58 5.07
N ASN A 324 0.99 18.61 4.83
CA ASN A 324 1.23 19.19 3.50
C ASN A 324 1.88 18.19 2.53
N HIS A 325 2.50 17.14 3.06
CA HIS A 325 3.17 16.09 2.28
C HIS A 325 2.37 14.78 2.24
N GLY A 326 1.13 14.77 2.73
CA GLY A 326 0.33 13.54 2.86
C GLY A 326 0.99 12.55 3.83
N LEU A 327 1.53 13.06 4.94
CA LEU A 327 2.11 12.31 6.03
C LEU A 327 1.37 12.62 7.33
N ILE A 328 1.35 11.68 8.26
CA ILE A 328 0.67 11.81 9.56
C ILE A 328 1.53 11.26 10.69
N PHE A 329 1.30 11.76 11.91
CA PHE A 329 1.78 11.18 13.16
C PHE A 329 0.60 10.53 13.88
N PRO A 330 0.29 9.25 13.62
CA PRO A 330 -0.97 8.65 14.04
C PRO A 330 -1.03 8.33 15.54
N MET A 331 0.11 8.35 16.24
CA MET A 331 0.23 7.88 17.61
C MET A 331 0.66 9.00 18.55
N ALA A 332 -0.25 9.41 19.45
CA ALA A 332 0.06 10.42 20.47
C ALA A 332 1.17 9.97 21.43
N ARG A 333 1.26 8.66 21.72
CA ARG A 333 2.29 8.07 22.61
C ARG A 333 3.63 7.85 21.92
N GLU A 334 3.66 7.92 20.59
CA GLU A 334 4.86 7.77 19.78
C GLU A 334 4.98 8.97 18.82
N PRO A 335 5.19 10.18 19.34
CA PRO A 335 5.23 11.40 18.50
C PRO A 335 6.39 11.38 17.49
N TRP A 336 7.36 10.49 17.63
CA TRP A 336 8.42 10.29 16.64
C TRP A 336 7.97 9.47 15.42
N HIS A 337 6.85 8.77 15.50
CA HIS A 337 6.39 7.82 14.48
C HIS A 337 5.59 8.51 13.39
N ILE A 338 6.09 8.45 12.15
CA ILE A 338 5.47 9.07 10.98
C ILE A 338 5.06 8.02 9.94
N GLU A 339 3.87 8.21 9.36
CA GLU A 339 3.31 7.32 8.34
C GLU A 339 2.78 8.08 7.12
N ARG A 340 2.48 7.36 6.03
CA ARG A 340 1.74 7.92 4.90
C ARG A 340 0.28 8.15 5.28
N ALA A 341 -0.27 9.33 5.01
CA ALA A 341 -1.69 9.61 5.20
C ALA A 341 -2.58 8.65 4.39
N GLY A 342 -3.76 8.31 4.92
CA GLY A 342 -4.75 7.49 4.23
C GLY A 342 -4.42 6.01 4.13
N ILE A 343 -3.37 5.52 4.81
CA ILE A 343 -3.23 4.09 5.10
C ILE A 343 -3.91 3.82 6.43
N LYS A 344 -4.68 2.73 6.54
CA LYS A 344 -5.17 2.29 7.84
C LYS A 344 -3.96 1.86 8.66
N THR A 345 -3.64 2.59 9.71
CA THR A 345 -2.93 2.05 10.86
C THR A 345 -3.73 0.83 11.32
N GLN A 346 -3.13 -0.36 11.30
CA GLN A 346 -3.75 -1.54 11.92
C GLN A 346 -3.51 -1.58 13.45
N SER A 347 -3.21 -0.43 14.05
CA SER A 347 -3.15 -0.25 15.49
C SER A 347 -4.50 0.31 16.00
N GLY A 348 -5.27 -0.57 16.63
CA GLY A 348 -6.56 -0.30 17.27
C GLY A 348 -7.66 -1.25 16.83
#